data_AF-A0A6G8PWI2-F1
#
_entry.id   AF-A0A6G8PWI2-F1
#
_cell.length_a   1.000
_cell.length_b   1.000
_cell.length_c   1.000
_cell.angle_alpha   90.00
_cell.angle_beta   90.00
_cell.angle_gamma   90.00
#
_symmetry.space_group_name_H-M   'P 1'
#
loop_
_entity.id
_entity.type
_entity.pdbx_description
1 polymer ?
#
loop_
_entity_poly.entity_id
_entity_poly.type
_entity_poly.pdbx_seq_one_letter_code
_entity_poly.pdbx_strand_id
1 'polypeptide(L)'
;MEKEQQQVTGGERVAENAGSRPGGPTVEEAGLGVRLLRVAWVAILLGFAMEAVLLLVATGFFGSIPSLGQLVADLLKNVSWSVVVCSGLALGQTISRIKVPAMGVLGLLAAPLAFEVARVLHKGTLQALVATGDASGGSAEVSPVLLALVKGIEYGCLGLAVAWIGGRPWGGLLAHVGVGLAAGVVFGGVILAMTSAAMPQPSGARLVPLAVNEVLFPVGCALVLFSAGALGQKLSGREQDAS
;
A
#
# COMPACT_ATOMS: atom_id res chain seq x y z
N MET A 1 -34.60 -56.30 -33.22
CA MET A 1 -35.93 -56.13 -33.84
C MET A 1 -36.70 -55.24 -32.90
N GLU A 2 -37.25 -54.08 -33.22
CA GLU A 2 -37.42 -53.21 -34.39
C GLU A 2 -37.70 -51.82 -33.76
N LYS A 3 -36.95 -50.77 -34.11
CA LYS A 3 -37.32 -49.75 -35.11
C LYS A 3 -38.72 -49.14 -34.88
N GLU A 4 -38.74 -47.89 -34.45
CA GLU A 4 -39.34 -46.81 -35.25
C GLU A 4 -38.62 -45.48 -34.95
N GLN A 5 -37.81 -45.08 -35.93
CA GLN A 5 -37.57 -43.68 -36.26
C GLN A 5 -38.73 -43.22 -37.14
N GLN A 6 -39.08 -41.92 -37.10
CA GLN A 6 -39.07 -40.97 -38.23
C GLN A 6 -40.01 -39.77 -37.93
N GLN A 7 -39.85 -38.54 -38.42
CA GLN A 7 -38.79 -37.80 -39.11
C GLN A 7 -39.36 -36.41 -39.50
N VAL A 8 -38.61 -35.34 -39.19
CA VAL A 8 -38.33 -34.10 -39.96
C VAL A 8 -39.47 -33.23 -40.54
N THR A 9 -39.44 -31.94 -40.19
CA THR A 9 -39.19 -30.76 -41.08
C THR A 9 -38.72 -29.61 -40.15
N GLY A 10 -37.67 -28.83 -40.38
CA GLY A 10 -37.21 -28.18 -41.61
C GLY A 10 -37.55 -26.68 -41.49
N GLY A 11 -36.60 -25.83 -41.07
CA GLY A 11 -36.83 -24.39 -40.95
C GLY A 11 -35.63 -23.60 -40.38
N GLU A 12 -34.84 -23.05 -41.29
CA GLU A 12 -33.58 -22.35 -41.07
C GLU A 12 -33.78 -20.84 -40.87
N ARG A 13 -32.86 -20.21 -40.11
CA ARG A 13 -32.61 -18.75 -39.93
C ARG A 13 -33.57 -18.06 -38.95
N VAL A 14 -33.10 -17.30 -37.96
CA VAL A 14 -32.30 -16.08 -38.09
C VAL A 14 -31.46 -15.87 -36.81
N ALA A 15 -30.23 -15.39 -37.02
CA ALA A 15 -29.34 -14.91 -35.98
C ALA A 15 -29.98 -13.76 -35.19
N GLU A 16 -30.06 -13.90 -33.85
CA GLU A 16 -30.18 -12.74 -32.97
C GLU A 16 -28.98 -12.71 -32.02
N ASN A 17 -27.91 -12.17 -32.58
CA ASN A 17 -26.82 -11.56 -31.86
C ASN A 17 -27.37 -10.28 -31.21
N ALA A 18 -27.67 -10.32 -29.91
CA ALA A 18 -28.01 -9.14 -29.14
C ALA A 18 -27.44 -9.23 -27.71
N GLY A 19 -26.19 -8.79 -27.55
CA GLY A 19 -25.80 -8.06 -26.35
C GLY A 19 -24.98 -8.81 -25.30
N SER A 20 -23.86 -9.40 -25.68
CA SER A 20 -22.69 -9.41 -24.78
C SER A 20 -22.30 -7.96 -24.50
N ARG A 21 -22.81 -7.38 -23.41
CA ARG A 21 -22.22 -6.16 -22.83
C ARG A 21 -20.86 -6.56 -22.26
N PRO A 22 -19.74 -6.04 -22.77
CA PRO A 22 -18.45 -6.26 -22.14
C PRO A 22 -18.31 -5.31 -20.95
N GLY A 23 -17.91 -5.84 -19.80
CA GLY A 23 -17.19 -5.06 -18.79
C GLY A 23 -17.99 -4.48 -17.63
N GLY A 24 -18.93 -5.23 -17.04
CA GLY A 24 -19.25 -5.01 -15.63
C GLY A 24 -18.18 -5.71 -14.77
N PRO A 25 -17.54 -5.04 -13.79
CA PRO A 25 -16.58 -5.72 -12.93
C PRO A 25 -17.27 -6.91 -12.26
N THR A 26 -16.61 -8.06 -12.27
CA THR A 26 -17.12 -9.25 -11.56
C THR A 26 -17.32 -8.91 -10.08
N VAL A 27 -18.22 -9.60 -9.38
CA VAL A 27 -18.52 -9.34 -7.94
C VAL A 27 -17.23 -9.35 -7.10
N GLU A 28 -16.23 -10.14 -7.51
CA GLU A 28 -14.90 -10.21 -6.90
C GLU A 28 -14.05 -8.95 -7.15
N GLU A 29 -14.10 -8.37 -8.36
CA GLU A 29 -13.46 -7.09 -8.69
C GLU A 29 -14.10 -5.90 -7.97
N ALA A 30 -15.43 -5.89 -7.84
CA ALA A 30 -16.14 -4.85 -7.10
C ALA A 30 -15.73 -4.83 -5.62
N GLY A 31 -15.56 -6.01 -5.00
CA GLY A 31 -15.08 -6.14 -3.62
C GLY A 31 -13.64 -5.64 -3.43
N LEU A 32 -12.75 -5.93 -4.39
CA LEU A 32 -11.37 -5.43 -4.39
C LEU A 32 -11.31 -3.91 -4.53
N GLY A 33 -12.04 -3.35 -5.50
CA GLY A 33 -12.08 -1.91 -5.74
C GLY A 33 -12.55 -1.12 -4.51
N VAL A 34 -13.59 -1.60 -3.83
CA VAL A 34 -14.10 -1.00 -2.60
C VAL A 34 -13.08 -1.07 -1.46
N ARG A 35 -12.36 -2.19 -1.32
CA ARG A 35 -11.30 -2.32 -0.31
C ARG A 35 -10.15 -1.35 -0.59
N LEU A 36 -9.67 -1.27 -1.82
CA LEU A 36 -8.60 -0.35 -2.21
C LEU A 36 -9.01 1.11 -2.03
N LEU A 37 -10.26 1.46 -2.37
CA LEU A 37 -10.79 2.80 -2.14
C LEU A 37 -10.81 3.17 -0.65
N ARG A 38 -11.23 2.24 0.23
CA ARG A 38 -11.17 2.46 1.68
C ARG A 38 -9.74 2.62 2.18
N VAL A 39 -8.82 1.76 1.71
CA VAL A 39 -7.38 1.87 2.04
C VAL A 39 -6.84 3.22 1.61
N ALA A 40 -7.14 3.68 0.39
CA ALA A 40 -6.69 4.96 -0.11
C ALA A 40 -7.21 6.13 0.75
N TRP A 41 -8.50 6.14 1.12
CA TRP A 41 -9.05 7.18 2.00
C TRP A 41 -8.39 7.20 3.38
N VAL A 42 -8.23 6.05 4.02
CA VAL A 42 -7.59 5.98 5.34
C VAL A 42 -6.09 6.32 5.25
N ALA A 43 -5.43 5.98 4.14
CA ALA A 43 -4.04 6.34 3.88
C ALA A 43 -3.86 7.86 3.64
N ILE A 44 -4.82 8.54 3.01
CA ILE A 44 -4.82 10.00 2.91
C ILE A 44 -4.88 10.61 4.32
N LEU A 45 -5.83 10.16 5.15
CA LEU A 45 -5.94 10.63 6.54
C LEU A 45 -4.65 10.37 7.34
N LEU A 46 -4.00 9.24 7.11
CA LEU A 46 -2.71 8.93 7.71
C LEU A 46 -1.64 9.96 7.30
N GLY A 47 -1.56 10.33 6.01
CA GLY A 47 -0.62 11.34 5.54
C GLY A 47 -0.81 12.70 6.21
N PHE A 48 -2.06 13.15 6.35
CA PHE A 48 -2.39 14.38 7.10
C PHE A 48 -2.02 14.27 8.59
N ALA A 49 -2.30 13.14 9.21
CA ALA A 49 -1.97 12.91 10.61
C ALA A 49 -0.45 12.90 10.86
N MET A 50 0.31 12.26 9.97
CA MET A 50 1.78 12.24 10.02
C MET A 50 2.34 13.66 9.88
N GLU A 51 1.86 14.43 8.91
CA GLU A 51 2.27 15.82 8.75
C GLU A 51 1.97 16.65 10.01
N ALA A 52 0.77 16.52 10.57
CA ALA A 52 0.40 17.22 11.80
C ALA A 52 1.34 16.86 12.97
N VAL A 53 1.71 15.57 13.12
CA VAL A 53 2.67 15.14 14.15
C VAL A 53 4.05 15.73 13.90
N LEU A 54 4.54 15.71 12.67
CA LEU A 54 5.86 16.24 12.33
C LEU A 54 5.93 17.77 12.54
N LEU A 55 4.86 18.49 12.21
CA LEU A 55 4.74 19.92 12.49
C LEU A 55 4.72 20.21 13.99
N LEU A 56 3.99 19.41 14.79
CA LEU A 56 3.99 19.55 16.24
C LEU A 56 5.37 19.29 16.84
N VAL A 57 6.12 18.31 16.30
CA VAL A 57 7.49 18.04 16.72
C VAL A 57 8.41 19.21 16.34
N ALA A 58 8.34 19.69 15.10
CA ALA A 58 9.17 20.79 14.61
C ALA A 58 8.91 22.11 15.38
N THR A 59 7.64 22.49 15.52
CA THR A 59 7.24 23.72 16.21
C THR A 59 7.38 23.61 17.72
N GLY A 60 7.02 22.47 18.32
CA GLY A 60 7.02 22.28 19.76
C GLY A 60 8.40 22.07 20.37
N PHE A 61 9.26 21.26 19.74
CA PHE A 61 10.59 20.95 20.28
C PHE A 61 11.68 21.90 19.78
N PHE A 62 11.58 22.36 18.52
CA PHE A 62 12.65 23.12 17.88
C PHE A 62 12.27 24.58 17.60
N GLY A 63 11.02 24.98 17.83
CA GLY A 63 10.55 26.34 17.59
C GLY A 63 10.59 26.76 16.11
N SER A 64 10.72 25.80 15.19
CA SER A 64 10.83 26.07 13.76
C SER A 64 9.46 26.13 13.12
N ILE A 65 9.11 27.27 12.51
CA ILE A 65 7.88 27.44 11.74
C ILE A 65 8.22 27.26 10.26
N PRO A 66 7.72 26.20 9.59
CA PRO A 66 7.97 26.00 8.17
C PRO A 66 7.23 27.04 7.33
N SER A 67 7.79 27.35 6.17
CA SER A 67 7.09 28.18 5.17
C SER A 67 5.88 27.43 4.60
N LEU A 68 4.89 28.16 4.11
CA LEU A 68 3.69 27.55 3.50
C LEU A 68 4.04 26.63 2.32
N GLY A 69 5.05 26.96 1.54
CA GLY A 69 5.52 26.11 0.43
C GLY A 69 6.11 24.78 0.91
N GLN A 70 6.90 24.80 1.99
CA GLN A 70 7.45 23.58 2.60
C GLN A 70 6.34 22.73 3.19
N LEU A 71 5.40 23.33 3.92
CA LEU A 71 4.25 22.65 4.48
C LEU A 71 3.44 21.90 3.41
N VAL A 72 3.16 22.55 2.27
CA VAL A 72 2.43 21.91 1.17
C VAL A 72 3.25 20.78 0.53
N ALA A 73 4.56 20.98 0.34
CA ALA A 73 5.44 19.96 -0.22
C ALA A 73 5.54 18.72 0.68
N ASP A 74 5.74 18.92 1.99
CA ASP A 74 5.83 17.85 2.97
C ASP A 74 4.52 17.10 3.14
N LEU A 75 3.39 17.82 3.14
CA LEU A 75 2.07 17.21 3.14
C LEU A 75 1.84 16.34 1.90
N LEU A 76 2.11 16.87 0.70
CA LEU A 76 1.95 16.12 -0.55
C LEU A 76 2.83 14.88 -0.55
N LYS A 77 4.08 15.02 -0.14
CA LYS A 77 5.03 13.91 0.02
C LYS A 77 4.48 12.85 0.97
N ASN A 78 4.01 13.23 2.16
CA ASN A 78 3.51 12.31 3.18
C ASN A 78 2.20 11.62 2.77
N VAL A 79 1.28 12.35 2.13
CA VAL A 79 0.03 11.80 1.60
C VAL A 79 0.30 10.85 0.44
N SER A 80 1.08 11.27 -0.56
CA SER A 80 1.42 10.43 -1.72
C SER A 80 2.13 9.16 -1.28
N TRP A 81 3.09 9.26 -0.36
CA TRP A 81 3.80 8.12 0.19
C TRP A 81 2.87 7.14 0.93
N SER A 82 2.02 7.65 1.82
CA SER A 82 1.01 6.85 2.54
C SER A 82 0.11 6.08 1.59
N VAL A 83 -0.45 6.76 0.59
CA VAL A 83 -1.37 6.16 -0.38
C VAL A 83 -0.68 5.08 -1.20
N VAL A 84 0.51 5.37 -1.75
CA VAL A 84 1.24 4.41 -2.59
C VAL A 84 1.60 3.16 -1.80
N VAL A 85 2.19 3.32 -0.60
CA VAL A 85 2.65 2.17 0.19
C VAL A 85 1.47 1.34 0.70
N CYS A 86 0.48 1.96 1.35
CA CYS A 86 -0.60 1.19 1.96
C CYS A 86 -1.53 0.56 0.91
N SER A 87 -1.76 1.22 -0.23
CA SER A 87 -2.51 0.62 -1.35
C SER A 87 -1.71 -0.49 -2.02
N GLY A 88 -0.40 -0.32 -2.19
CA GLY A 88 0.49 -1.36 -2.72
C GLY A 88 0.50 -2.61 -1.87
N LEU A 89 0.58 -2.46 -0.54
CA LEU A 89 0.49 -3.58 0.40
C LEU A 89 -0.89 -4.24 0.37
N ALA A 90 -1.97 -3.47 0.34
CA ALA A 90 -3.33 -4.02 0.24
C ALA A 90 -3.55 -4.83 -1.05
N LEU A 91 -3.03 -4.32 -2.17
CA LEU A 91 -3.07 -4.99 -3.46
C LEU A 91 -2.23 -6.27 -3.43
N GLY A 92 -0.99 -6.21 -2.94
CA GLY A 92 -0.08 -7.35 -2.81
C GLY A 92 -0.68 -8.48 -1.96
N GLN A 93 -1.33 -8.15 -0.84
CA GLN A 93 -2.02 -9.10 0.03
C GLN A 93 -3.23 -9.78 -0.64
N THR A 94 -3.79 -9.16 -1.66
CA THR A 94 -4.92 -9.73 -2.42
C THR A 94 -4.38 -10.66 -3.50
N ILE A 95 -3.38 -10.21 -4.27
CA ILE A 95 -2.73 -11.01 -5.32
C ILE A 95 -2.11 -12.29 -4.74
N SER A 96 -1.50 -12.22 -3.55
CA SER A 96 -0.84 -13.36 -2.91
C SER A 96 -1.78 -14.52 -2.52
N ARG A 97 -3.10 -14.34 -2.61
CA ARG A 97 -4.09 -15.38 -2.28
C ARG A 97 -4.52 -16.24 -3.48
N ILE A 98 -4.08 -15.91 -4.70
CA ILE A 98 -4.45 -16.63 -5.92
C ILE A 98 -3.64 -17.94 -6.02
N LYS A 99 -4.31 -19.07 -6.30
CA LYS A 99 -3.70 -20.41 -6.32
C LYS A 99 -2.76 -20.66 -7.53
N VAL A 100 -1.76 -21.50 -7.29
CA VAL A 100 -0.55 -21.79 -8.10
C VAL A 100 -0.73 -22.06 -9.62
N PRO A 101 -1.81 -22.71 -10.14
CA PRO A 101 -1.91 -22.94 -11.59
C PRO A 101 -2.19 -21.65 -12.39
N ALA A 102 -2.82 -20.65 -11.78
CA ALA A 102 -3.02 -19.33 -12.40
C ALA A 102 -1.74 -18.48 -12.40
N MET A 103 -0.73 -18.82 -11.57
CA MET A 103 0.54 -18.09 -11.50
C MET A 103 1.39 -18.24 -12.76
N GLY A 104 1.23 -19.31 -13.54
CA GLY A 104 1.98 -19.50 -14.80
C GLY A 104 1.50 -18.57 -15.92
N VAL A 105 0.19 -18.44 -16.11
CA VAL A 105 -0.41 -17.53 -17.10
C VAL A 105 -0.31 -16.07 -16.64
N LEU A 106 -0.51 -15.82 -15.34
CA LEU A 106 -0.21 -14.51 -14.75
C LEU A 106 1.27 -14.16 -14.87
N GLY A 107 2.21 -15.11 -14.74
CA GLY A 107 3.64 -14.86 -14.92
C GLY A 107 4.00 -14.41 -16.35
N LEU A 108 3.37 -15.01 -17.36
CA LEU A 108 3.53 -14.62 -18.77
C LEU A 108 3.05 -13.19 -19.06
N LEU A 109 1.96 -12.74 -18.43
CA LEU A 109 1.42 -11.38 -18.60
C LEU A 109 2.02 -10.38 -17.60
N ALA A 110 2.44 -10.85 -16.43
CA ALA A 110 3.06 -10.06 -15.38
C ALA A 110 4.51 -9.75 -15.70
N ALA A 111 5.24 -10.57 -16.46
CA ALA A 111 6.62 -10.25 -16.82
C ALA A 111 6.73 -8.95 -17.67
N PRO A 112 5.96 -8.74 -18.75
CA PRO A 112 5.93 -7.47 -19.47
C PRO A 112 5.42 -6.30 -18.62
N LEU A 113 4.35 -6.53 -17.84
CA LEU A 113 3.78 -5.52 -16.96
C LEU A 113 4.79 -5.10 -15.87
N ALA A 114 5.49 -6.06 -15.28
CA ALA A 114 6.52 -5.86 -14.29
C ALA A 114 7.75 -5.17 -14.90
N PHE A 115 8.10 -5.43 -16.16
CA PHE A 115 9.20 -4.74 -16.83
C PHE A 115 8.87 -3.26 -17.10
N GLU A 116 7.65 -2.94 -17.53
CA GLU A 116 7.18 -1.56 -17.70
C GLU A 116 7.00 -0.86 -16.37
N VAL A 117 6.40 -1.52 -15.38
CA VAL A 117 6.31 -1.01 -14.00
C VAL A 117 7.70 -0.81 -13.42
N ALA A 118 8.66 -1.71 -13.65
CA ALA A 118 10.04 -1.56 -13.21
C ALA A 118 10.73 -0.38 -13.90
N ARG A 119 10.44 -0.08 -15.17
CA ARG A 119 10.98 1.11 -15.87
C ARG A 119 10.35 2.41 -15.37
N VAL A 120 9.05 2.42 -15.16
CA VAL A 120 8.32 3.57 -14.59
C VAL A 120 8.76 3.81 -13.15
N LEU A 121 8.92 2.76 -12.36
CA LEU A 121 9.53 2.82 -11.03
C LEU A 121 11.01 3.23 -11.14
N HIS A 122 11.80 2.75 -12.09
CA HIS A 122 13.19 3.20 -12.20
C HIS A 122 13.29 4.72 -12.41
N LYS A 123 12.43 5.28 -13.27
CA LYS A 123 12.38 6.73 -13.53
C LYS A 123 11.68 7.52 -12.43
N GLY A 124 10.60 6.98 -11.87
CA GLY A 124 9.73 7.63 -10.89
C GLY A 124 10.20 7.45 -9.45
N THR A 125 10.75 6.30 -9.07
CA THR A 125 11.35 6.05 -7.77
C THR A 125 12.60 6.89 -7.59
N LEU A 126 13.46 7.09 -8.59
CA LEU A 126 14.59 8.01 -8.43
C LEU A 126 14.12 9.44 -8.13
N GLN A 127 13.05 9.92 -8.77
CA GLN A 127 12.48 11.25 -8.49
C GLN A 127 11.74 11.32 -7.15
N ALA A 128 10.93 10.30 -6.83
CA ALA A 128 10.22 10.22 -5.57
C ALA A 128 11.18 10.07 -4.40
N LEU A 129 12.33 9.43 -4.58
CA LEU A 129 13.35 9.20 -3.57
C LEU A 129 14.26 10.41 -3.36
N VAL A 130 14.46 11.23 -4.39
CA VAL A 130 14.98 12.60 -4.23
C VAL A 130 13.95 13.50 -3.54
N ALA A 131 12.65 13.26 -3.74
CA ALA A 131 11.58 14.02 -3.07
C ALA A 131 11.28 13.53 -1.63
N THR A 132 11.56 12.26 -1.31
CA THR A 132 11.41 11.69 0.04
C THR A 132 12.71 11.71 0.84
N GLY A 133 13.86 11.83 0.15
CA GLY A 133 15.12 12.26 0.71
C GLY A 133 14.98 13.72 1.14
N ASP A 134 14.87 13.89 2.44
CA ASP A 134 14.82 15.15 3.17
C ASP A 134 15.41 16.36 2.38
N ALA A 135 14.53 17.29 1.97
CA ALA A 135 14.91 18.58 1.38
C ALA A 135 15.56 19.53 2.41
N SER A 136 15.94 19.02 3.59
CA SER A 136 16.89 19.69 4.47
C SER A 136 18.32 19.36 4.01
N GLY A 137 18.87 20.28 3.21
CA GLY A 137 20.22 20.20 2.65
C GLY A 137 21.27 19.70 3.65
N GLY A 138 22.05 18.73 3.21
CA GLY A 138 23.16 18.20 3.99
C GLY A 138 23.74 16.99 3.28
N SER A 139 24.68 17.28 2.38
CA SER A 139 25.48 16.38 1.57
C SER A 139 26.24 15.36 2.42
N ALA A 140 25.66 14.17 2.49
CA ALA A 140 26.31 12.86 2.55
C ALA A 140 25.17 11.85 2.39
N GLU A 141 24.79 11.62 1.14
CA GLU A 141 23.57 10.90 0.82
C GLU A 141 23.83 9.39 0.96
N VAL A 142 23.17 8.77 1.95
CA VAL A 142 22.97 7.32 1.96
C VAL A 142 22.43 6.95 0.58
N SER A 143 23.06 5.98 -0.09
CA SER A 143 22.69 5.59 -1.44
C SER A 143 21.17 5.44 -1.56
N PRO A 144 20.49 6.19 -2.43
CA PRO A 144 19.04 6.14 -2.55
C PRO A 144 18.57 4.71 -2.81
N VAL A 145 19.26 3.98 -3.71
CA VAL A 145 18.96 2.58 -4.00
C VAL A 145 19.00 1.72 -2.74
N LEU A 146 19.98 1.94 -1.86
CA LEU A 146 20.11 1.21 -0.62
C LEU A 146 18.96 1.53 0.35
N LEU A 147 18.59 2.80 0.48
CA LEU A 147 17.44 3.20 1.31
C LEU A 147 16.13 2.60 0.78
N ALA A 148 15.95 2.58 -0.54
CA ALA A 148 14.80 1.95 -1.19
C ALA A 148 14.76 0.44 -0.96
N LEU A 149 15.91 -0.24 -0.99
CA LEU A 149 15.99 -1.67 -0.68
C LEU A 149 15.61 -1.94 0.78
N VAL A 150 16.14 -1.17 1.73
CA VAL A 150 15.81 -1.32 3.16
C VAL A 150 14.32 -1.09 3.39
N LYS A 151 13.75 -0.01 2.84
CA LYS A 151 12.30 0.27 2.89
C LYS A 151 11.47 -0.81 2.22
N GLY A 152 11.92 -1.33 1.08
CA GLY A 152 11.26 -2.43 0.39
C GLY A 152 11.20 -3.69 1.25
N ILE A 153 12.29 -4.03 1.93
CA ILE A 153 12.34 -5.16 2.87
C ILE A 153 11.43 -4.87 4.08
N GLU A 154 11.49 -3.67 4.65
CA GLU A 154 10.63 -3.25 5.78
C GLU A 154 9.15 -3.47 5.48
N TYR A 155 8.64 -2.88 4.40
CA TYR A 155 7.22 -3.01 4.05
C TYR A 155 6.86 -4.40 3.55
N GLY A 156 7.80 -5.12 2.93
CA GLY A 156 7.62 -6.53 2.59
C GLY A 156 7.39 -7.39 3.84
N CYS A 157 8.27 -7.26 4.83
CA CYS A 157 8.15 -7.92 6.13
C CYS A 157 6.86 -7.49 6.86
N LEU A 158 6.55 -6.19 6.87
CA LEU A 158 5.33 -5.65 7.46
C LEU A 158 4.08 -6.25 6.81
N GLY A 159 4.02 -6.25 5.48
CA GLY A 159 2.89 -6.78 4.71
C GLY A 159 2.62 -8.25 5.00
N LEU A 160 3.70 -9.06 5.07
CA LEU A 160 3.63 -10.48 5.45
C LEU A 160 3.17 -10.66 6.89
N ALA A 161 3.75 -9.90 7.83
CA ALA A 161 3.39 -9.97 9.24
C ALA A 161 1.93 -9.58 9.47
N VAL A 162 1.47 -8.48 8.88
CA VAL A 162 0.06 -8.02 8.92
C VAL A 162 -0.87 -9.08 8.32
N ALA A 163 -0.53 -9.65 7.17
CA ALA A 163 -1.34 -10.71 6.56
C ALA A 163 -1.42 -11.96 7.45
N TRP A 164 -0.33 -12.32 8.11
CA TRP A 164 -0.25 -13.46 9.00
C TRP A 164 -1.05 -13.25 10.29
N ILE A 165 -0.91 -12.11 10.97
CA ILE A 165 -1.69 -11.82 12.19
C ILE A 165 -3.17 -11.67 11.88
N GLY A 166 -3.54 -11.15 10.71
CA GLY A 166 -4.95 -10.96 10.33
C GLY A 166 -5.75 -12.27 10.21
N GLY A 167 -5.07 -13.40 10.06
CA GLY A 167 -5.68 -14.74 10.08
C GLY A 167 -5.74 -15.39 11.47
N ARG A 168 -5.25 -14.72 12.52
CA ARG A 168 -5.19 -15.26 13.89
C ARG A 168 -6.36 -14.76 14.75
N PRO A 169 -6.85 -15.55 15.71
CA PRO A 169 -7.92 -15.12 16.62
C PRO A 169 -7.50 -13.93 17.51
N TRP A 170 -6.19 -13.75 17.75
CA TRP A 170 -5.63 -12.60 18.47
C TRP A 170 -5.22 -11.43 17.54
N GLY A 171 -5.53 -11.50 16.25
CA GLY A 171 -5.15 -10.56 15.20
C GLY A 171 -5.83 -9.19 15.24
N GLY A 172 -6.06 -8.64 16.43
CA GLY A 172 -6.78 -7.37 16.62
C GLY A 172 -5.94 -6.12 16.36
N LEU A 173 -6.51 -4.96 16.70
CA LEU A 173 -5.89 -3.64 16.56
C LEU A 173 -4.50 -3.57 17.20
N LEU A 174 -4.37 -4.04 18.45
CA LEU A 174 -3.11 -3.99 19.20
C LEU A 174 -2.01 -4.86 18.57
N ALA A 175 -2.37 -5.99 17.97
CA ALA A 175 -1.40 -6.83 17.26
C ALA A 175 -0.84 -6.11 16.03
N HIS A 176 -1.68 -5.35 15.31
CA HIS A 176 -1.24 -4.55 14.16
C HIS A 176 -0.36 -3.37 14.59
N VAL A 177 -0.70 -2.69 15.68
CA VAL A 177 0.16 -1.67 16.29
C VAL A 177 1.52 -2.26 16.68
N GLY A 178 1.52 -3.41 17.35
CA GLY A 178 2.75 -4.08 17.78
C GLY A 178 3.64 -4.49 16.63
N VAL A 179 3.07 -5.05 15.55
CA VAL A 179 3.81 -5.42 14.34
C VAL A 179 4.37 -4.19 13.62
N GLY A 180 3.57 -3.13 13.47
CA GLY A 180 4.04 -1.87 12.90
C GLY A 180 5.16 -1.24 13.73
N LEU A 181 5.04 -1.24 15.06
CA LEU A 181 6.04 -0.70 15.96
C LEU A 181 7.34 -1.50 15.90
N ALA A 182 7.26 -2.83 15.89
CA ALA A 182 8.42 -3.70 15.77
C ALA A 182 9.16 -3.45 14.44
N ALA A 183 8.43 -3.34 13.33
CA ALA A 183 9.02 -3.00 12.03
C ALA A 183 9.68 -1.61 12.07
N GLY A 184 8.96 -0.58 12.54
CA GLY A 184 9.48 0.78 12.61
C GLY A 184 10.69 0.94 13.53
N VAL A 185 10.75 0.23 14.67
CA VAL A 185 11.93 0.27 15.55
C VAL A 185 13.12 -0.43 14.89
N VAL A 186 12.93 -1.60 14.30
CA VAL A 186 14.04 -2.36 13.68
C VAL A 186 14.56 -1.66 12.43
N PHE A 187 13.69 -1.38 11.47
CA PHE A 187 14.08 -0.81 10.18
C PHE A 187 14.33 0.69 10.28
N GLY A 188 13.50 1.43 11.05
CA GLY A 188 13.76 2.83 11.34
C GLY A 188 15.04 3.06 12.12
N GLY A 189 15.40 2.15 13.03
CA GLY A 189 16.71 2.17 13.71
C GLY A 189 17.89 2.00 12.74
N VAL A 190 17.78 1.07 11.78
CA VAL A 190 18.78 0.88 10.72
C VAL A 190 18.90 2.13 9.86
N ILE A 191 17.78 2.71 9.41
CA ILE A 191 17.77 3.92 8.60
C ILE A 191 18.37 5.09 9.37
N LEU A 192 17.99 5.29 10.62
CA LEU A 192 18.52 6.34 11.47
C LEU A 192 20.03 6.18 11.69
N ALA A 193 20.50 4.95 11.92
CA ALA A 193 21.93 4.65 12.06
C ALA A 193 22.69 5.00 10.77
N MET A 194 22.19 4.57 9.61
CA MET A 194 22.80 4.86 8.31
C MET A 194 22.84 6.36 8.02
N THR A 195 21.72 7.05 8.23
CA THR A 195 21.59 8.49 8.00
C THR A 195 22.47 9.28 8.96
N SER A 196 22.51 8.90 10.24
CA SER A 196 23.39 9.54 11.24
C SER A 196 24.88 9.35 10.94
N ALA A 197 25.28 8.16 10.49
CA ALA A 197 26.66 7.85 10.15
C ALA A 197 27.13 8.55 8.87
N ALA A 198 26.20 8.84 7.95
CA ALA A 198 26.51 9.60 6.75
C ALA A 198 26.68 11.10 7.08
N MET A 199 25.95 11.65 8.06
CA MET A 199 25.97 13.08 8.34
C MET A 199 27.26 13.56 9.03
N PRO A 200 27.94 14.60 8.50
CA PRO A 200 29.12 15.19 9.16
C PRO A 200 28.79 15.82 10.53
N GLN A 201 27.58 16.34 10.70
CA GLN A 201 27.09 16.93 11.95
C GLN A 201 25.62 16.52 12.17
N PRO A 202 25.35 15.46 12.93
CA PRO A 202 23.99 15.06 13.25
C PRO A 202 23.32 16.09 14.17
N SER A 203 22.19 16.63 13.74
CA SER A 203 21.37 17.56 14.55
C SER A 203 20.08 16.88 15.00
N GLY A 204 19.66 17.17 16.25
CA GLY A 204 18.38 16.67 16.77
C GLY A 204 17.18 17.14 15.95
N ALA A 205 17.25 18.36 15.39
CA ALA A 205 16.23 18.94 14.53
C ALA A 205 15.98 18.13 13.25
N ARG A 206 16.97 17.36 12.78
CA ARG A 206 16.84 16.49 11.60
C ARG A 206 16.60 15.02 12.00
N LEU A 207 17.28 14.54 13.03
CA LEU A 207 17.18 13.14 13.47
C LEU A 207 15.86 12.82 14.17
N VAL A 208 15.29 13.74 14.95
CA VAL A 208 14.05 13.48 15.69
C VAL A 208 12.84 13.36 14.74
N PRO A 209 12.58 14.30 13.82
CA PRO A 209 11.49 14.15 12.86
C PRO A 209 11.65 12.90 11.99
N LEU A 210 12.88 12.59 11.57
CA LEU A 210 13.19 11.36 10.85
C LEU A 210 12.82 10.13 11.69
N ALA A 211 13.32 10.01 12.92
CA ALA A 211 13.02 8.88 13.80
C ALA A 211 11.51 8.71 14.05
N VAL A 212 10.80 9.83 14.28
CA VAL A 212 9.34 9.83 14.46
C VAL A 212 8.65 9.31 13.19
N ASN A 213 9.05 9.78 12.02
CA ASN A 213 8.49 9.33 10.75
C ASN A 213 8.71 7.83 10.52
N GLU A 214 9.95 7.37 10.73
CA GLU A 214 10.35 5.98 10.50
C GLU A 214 9.62 4.99 11.43
N VAL A 215 9.28 5.40 12.66
CA VAL A 215 8.56 4.54 13.60
C VAL A 215 7.05 4.62 13.40
N LEU A 216 6.48 5.81 13.25
CA LEU A 216 5.03 5.98 13.19
C LEU A 216 4.44 5.52 11.87
N PHE A 217 5.18 5.62 10.77
CA PHE A 217 4.62 5.29 9.48
C PHE A 217 4.27 3.78 9.33
N PRO A 218 5.15 2.82 9.68
CA PRO A 218 4.80 1.40 9.67
C PRO A 218 3.63 1.05 10.61
N VAL A 219 3.52 1.71 11.76
CA VAL A 219 2.35 1.61 12.65
C VAL A 219 1.09 2.07 11.94
N GLY A 220 1.13 3.27 11.35
CA GLY A 220 0.03 3.85 10.59
C GLY A 220 -0.42 2.96 9.43
N CYS A 221 0.51 2.42 8.66
CA CYS A 221 0.19 1.60 7.50
C CYS A 221 -0.40 0.23 7.92
N ALA A 222 0.08 -0.37 9.02
CA ALA A 222 -0.56 -1.56 9.61
C ALA A 222 -2.00 -1.26 10.08
N LEU A 223 -2.22 -0.09 10.68
CA LEU A 223 -3.55 0.38 11.12
C LEU A 223 -4.50 0.64 9.94
N VAL A 224 -4.01 1.22 8.86
CA VAL A 224 -4.77 1.41 7.61
C VAL A 224 -5.27 0.07 7.09
N LEU A 225 -4.38 -0.93 6.97
CA LEU A 225 -4.72 -2.26 6.48
C LEU A 225 -5.71 -2.98 7.39
N PHE A 226 -5.52 -2.89 8.71
CA PHE A 226 -6.46 -3.41 9.70
C PHE A 226 -7.85 -2.77 9.57
N SER A 227 -7.89 -1.43 9.53
CA SER A 227 -9.14 -0.67 9.52
C SER A 227 -9.96 -0.92 8.26
N ALA A 228 -9.29 -0.98 7.11
CA ALA A 228 -9.95 -1.31 5.84
C ALA A 228 -10.54 -2.72 5.83
N GLY A 229 -9.86 -3.69 6.47
CA GLY A 229 -10.36 -5.05 6.66
C GLY A 229 -11.57 -5.11 7.62
N ALA A 230 -11.44 -4.51 8.80
CA ALA A 230 -12.48 -4.51 9.83
C ALA A 230 -13.76 -3.79 9.37
N LEU A 231 -13.63 -2.67 8.64
CA LEU A 231 -14.77 -1.93 8.09
C LEU A 231 -15.51 -2.74 7.01
N GLY A 232 -14.78 -3.55 6.22
CA GLY A 232 -15.40 -4.44 5.24
C GLY A 232 -16.26 -5.52 5.88
N GLN A 233 -15.77 -6.16 6.94
CA GLN A 233 -16.52 -7.20 7.65
C GLN A 233 -17.81 -6.65 8.30
N LYS A 234 -17.76 -5.45 8.88
CA LYS A 234 -18.93 -4.82 9.50
C LYS A 234 -20.03 -4.47 8.50
N LEU A 235 -19.67 -4.02 7.31
CA LEU A 235 -20.66 -3.64 6.29
C LEU A 235 -21.35 -4.87 5.69
N SER A 236 -20.61 -5.93 5.38
CA SER A 236 -21.20 -7.18 4.89
C SER A 236 -22.09 -7.88 5.93
N GLY A 237 -21.77 -7.79 7.22
CA GLY A 237 -22.65 -8.31 8.27
C GLY A 237 -23.99 -7.58 8.36
N ARG A 238 -23.99 -6.24 8.18
CA ARG A 238 -25.22 -5.44 8.19
C ARG A 238 -26.14 -5.68 6.99
N GLU A 239 -25.58 -6.04 5.83
CA GLU A 239 -26.37 -6.42 4.66
C GLU A 239 -27.09 -7.77 4.84
N GLN A 240 -26.48 -8.71 5.59
CA GLN A 240 -27.09 -10.00 5.92
C GLN A 240 -28.19 -9.87 6.98
N ASP A 241 -28.05 -8.98 7.96
CA ASP A 241 -29.09 -8.74 8.97
C ASP A 241 -30.31 -7.97 8.42
N ALA A 242 -30.18 -7.37 7.23
CA ALA A 242 -31.21 -6.56 6.58
C ALA A 242 -31.99 -7.29 5.46
N SER A 243 -31.65 -8.55 5.17
CA SER A 243 -32.31 -9.42 4.17
C SER A 243 -33.14 -10.50 4.85
#